data_AF-A0A3G2R7R0-F1
#
_entry.id   AF-A0A3G2R7R0-F1
#
_cell.length_a   1.000
_cell.length_b   1.000
_cell.length_c   1.000
_cell.angle_alpha   90.00
_cell.angle_beta   90.00
_cell.angle_gamma   90.00
#
_symmetry.space_group_name_H-M   'P 1'
#
loop_
_entity.id
_entity.type
_entity.pdbx_description
1 polymer ?
#
loop_
_entity_poly.entity_id
_entity_poly.type
_entity_poly.pdbx_seq_one_letter_code
_entity_poly.pdbx_strand_id
1 'polypeptide(L)'
;MKIPFLDLQAQYDSIKNEIDTAVSEVIRSGHFIMGPNVKQFEEEMASYLGVKHAIAVANGTKPPYCKGKPSMKTASYFLFF
;
A
#
# COMPACT_ATOMS: atom_id res chain seq x y z
N MET A 1 -33.01 6.83 -10.82
CA MET A 1 -31.99 6.50 -9.79
C MET A 1 -30.83 5.81 -10.49
N LYS A 2 -29.60 6.35 -10.40
CA LYS A 2 -28.42 5.76 -11.03
C LYS A 2 -27.66 4.99 -9.93
N ILE A 3 -27.55 3.68 -10.05
CA ILE A 3 -26.75 2.86 -9.12
C ILE A 3 -25.34 2.77 -9.70
N PRO A 4 -24.32 3.35 -9.05
CA PRO A 4 -22.94 3.23 -9.51
C PRO A 4 -22.44 1.78 -9.31
N PHE A 5 -21.64 1.28 -10.25
CA PHE A 5 -21.02 -0.04 -10.16
C PHE A 5 -20.02 -0.14 -8.99
N LEU A 6 -19.30 0.96 -8.73
CA LEU A 6 -18.36 1.09 -7.62
C LEU A 6 -18.39 2.55 -7.15
N ASP A 7 -18.62 2.76 -5.85
CA ASP A 7 -18.56 4.07 -5.24
C ASP A 7 -17.30 4.18 -4.36
N LEU A 8 -16.26 4.80 -4.94
CA LEU A 8 -15.00 5.04 -4.24
C LEU A 8 -15.09 6.24 -3.29
N GLN A 9 -16.03 7.16 -3.56
CA GLN A 9 -16.22 8.33 -2.71
C GLN A 9 -16.82 7.91 -1.38
N ALA A 10 -17.87 7.08 -1.40
CA ALA A 10 -18.44 6.51 -0.19
C ALA A 10 -17.44 5.67 0.62
N GLN A 11 -16.54 4.94 -0.05
CA GLN A 11 -15.46 4.21 0.62
C GLN A 11 -14.46 5.16 1.28
N TYR A 12 -13.98 6.19 0.57
CA TYR A 12 -13.09 7.19 1.15
C TYR A 12 -13.76 7.90 2.33
N ASP A 13 -15.01 8.32 2.20
CA ASP A 13 -15.75 9.02 3.26
C ASP A 13 -15.87 8.17 4.53
N SER A 14 -15.97 6.84 4.40
CA SER A 14 -16.04 5.92 5.56
C SER A 14 -14.75 5.83 6.39
N ILE A 15 -13.59 6.12 5.79
CA ILE A 15 -12.26 6.06 6.43
C ILE A 15 -11.49 7.39 6.31
N LYS A 16 -12.19 8.48 6.03
CA LYS A 16 -11.62 9.78 5.67
C LYS A 16 -10.64 10.31 6.71
N ASN A 17 -11.03 10.25 7.98
CA ASN A 17 -10.21 10.79 9.07
C ASN A 17 -8.87 10.03 9.21
N GLU A 18 -8.88 8.72 9.01
CA GLU A 18 -7.68 7.87 9.07
C GLU A 18 -6.74 8.19 7.90
N ILE A 19 -7.28 8.27 6.68
CA ILE A 19 -6.51 8.63 5.49
C ILE A 19 -5.91 10.04 5.63
N ASP A 20 -6.73 11.04 5.95
CA ASP A 20 -6.28 12.43 6.02
C ASP A 20 -5.18 12.62 7.08
N THR A 21 -5.30 11.91 8.21
CA THR A 21 -4.28 11.92 9.26
C THR A 21 -2.96 11.32 8.75
N ALA A 22 -3.01 10.12 8.17
CA ALA A 22 -1.82 9.45 7.65
C ALA A 22 -1.12 10.27 6.54
N VAL A 23 -1.89 10.85 5.62
CA VAL A 23 -1.37 11.71 4.54
C VAL A 23 -0.71 12.97 5.11
N SER A 24 -1.36 13.64 6.06
CA SER A 24 -0.82 14.83 6.71
C SER A 24 0.49 14.54 7.44
N GLU A 25 0.59 13.38 8.11
CA GLU A 25 1.81 12.95 8.79
C GLU A 25 2.97 12.71 7.82
N VAL A 26 2.71 12.05 6.69
CA VAL A 26 3.72 11.84 5.64
C VAL A 26 4.22 13.18 5.11
N ILE A 27 3.30 14.09 4.74
CA ILE A 27 3.64 15.42 4.23
C ILE A 27 4.49 16.19 5.25
N ARG A 28 4.09 16.18 6.53
CA ARG A 28 4.83 16.84 7.61
C ARG A 28 6.21 16.23 7.84
N SER A 29 6.35 14.91 7.66
CA SER A 29 7.61 14.20 7.84
C SER A 29 8.61 14.45 6.71
N GLY A 30 8.12 14.74 5.49
CA GLY A 30 8.95 14.85 4.29
C GLY A 30 9.52 13.53 3.75
N HIS A 31 9.16 12.39 4.35
CA HIS A 31 9.65 11.07 3.97
C HIS A 31 8.78 10.39 2.91
N PHE A 32 8.85 10.88 1.67
CA PHE A 32 8.01 10.39 0.55
C PHE A 32 8.51 9.11 -0.12
N ILE A 33 9.79 8.76 0.03
CA ILE A 33 10.39 7.61 -0.66
C ILE A 33 11.05 6.70 0.37
N MET A 34 10.66 5.42 0.36
CA MET A 34 11.20 4.39 1.27
C MET A 34 11.16 4.80 2.76
N GLY A 35 10.09 5.52 3.15
CA GLY A 35 9.87 5.97 4.51
C GLY A 35 9.47 4.84 5.48
N PRO A 36 9.32 5.15 6.77
CA PRO A 36 8.96 4.16 7.81
C PRO A 36 7.65 3.42 7.51
N ASN A 37 6.69 4.11 6.89
CA ASN A 37 5.39 3.54 6.51
C ASN A 37 5.52 2.38 5.51
N VAL A 38 6.51 2.43 4.61
CA VAL A 38 6.78 1.34 3.65
C VAL A 38 7.23 0.08 4.37
N LYS A 39 8.15 0.23 5.33
CA LYS A 39 8.66 -0.90 6.11
C LYS A 39 7.58 -1.53 6.98
N GLN A 40 6.78 -0.71 7.65
CA GLN A 40 5.65 -1.17 8.46
C GLN A 40 4.64 -1.93 7.60
N PHE A 41 4.28 -1.38 6.44
CA PHE A 41 3.40 -2.04 5.48
C PHE A 41 3.95 -3.41 5.02
N GLU A 42 5.24 -3.51 4.72
CA GLU A 42 5.86 -4.79 4.35
C GLU A 42 5.77 -5.83 5.47
N GLU A 43 5.95 -5.43 6.74
CA GLU A 43 5.83 -6.30 7.90
C GLU A 43 4.37 -6.77 8.11
N GLU A 44 3.41 -5.85 8.03
CA GLU A 44 1.99 -6.14 8.13
C GLU A 44 1.52 -7.08 7.02
N MET A 45 1.96 -6.84 5.78
CA MET A 45 1.62 -7.70 4.65
C MET A 45 2.27 -9.08 4.74
N ALA A 46 3.52 -9.16 5.22
CA ALA A 46 4.17 -10.44 5.46
C ALA A 46 3.38 -11.28 6.48
N SER A 47 2.93 -10.63 7.57
CA SER A 47 2.08 -11.23 8.59
C SER A 47 0.73 -11.67 8.03
N TYR A 48 0.02 -10.77 7.34
CA TYR A 48 -1.30 -11.01 6.76
C TYR A 48 -1.30 -12.17 5.75
N LEU A 49 -0.24 -12.26 4.91
CA LEU A 49 -0.11 -13.30 3.90
C LEU A 49 0.53 -14.60 4.42
N GLY A 50 0.98 -14.63 5.68
CA GLY A 50 1.68 -15.77 6.28
C GLY A 50 3.01 -16.11 5.59
N VAL A 51 3.75 -15.10 5.15
CA VAL A 51 5.05 -15.28 4.47
C VAL A 51 6.18 -14.63 5.25
N LYS A 52 7.41 -15.08 5.00
CA LYS A 52 8.60 -14.53 5.66
C LYS A 52 8.91 -13.09 5.24
N HIS A 53 8.64 -12.76 3.97
CA HIS A 53 8.96 -11.47 3.39
C HIS A 53 7.85 -11.02 2.43
N ALA A 54 7.41 -9.78 2.58
CA ALA A 54 6.67 -9.05 1.56
C ALA A 54 7.53 -7.85 1.12
N ILE A 55 7.46 -7.50 -0.16
CA ILE A 55 8.12 -6.30 -0.69
C ILE A 55 7.07 -5.42 -1.36
N ALA A 56 7.07 -4.15 -0.97
CA ALA A 56 6.25 -3.10 -1.55
C ALA A 56 6.81 -2.72 -2.91
N VAL A 57 5.94 -2.70 -3.92
CA VAL A 57 6.28 -2.33 -5.29
C VAL A 57 5.23 -1.36 -5.83
N ALA A 58 5.64 -0.46 -6.72
CA ALA A 58 4.77 0.62 -7.21
C ALA A 58 3.51 0.15 -7.94
N ASN A 59 3.50 -1.07 -8.51
CA ASN A 59 2.33 -1.64 -9.18
C ASN A 59 2.36 -3.18 -9.21
N GLY A 60 1.20 -3.77 -9.51
CA GLY A 60 0.99 -5.22 -9.55
C GLY A 60 1.57 -5.98 -10.73
N THR A 61 2.16 -5.29 -11.71
CA THR A 61 2.84 -5.97 -12.81
C THR A 61 4.15 -6.53 -12.29
N LYS A 62 4.38 -7.84 -12.46
CA LYS A 62 5.55 -8.54 -11.92
C LYS A 62 6.85 -7.77 -12.24
N PRO A 63 7.51 -7.16 -11.25
CA PRO A 63 8.71 -6.38 -11.50
C PRO A 63 9.84 -7.28 -11.98
N PRO A 64 10.75 -6.77 -12.84
CA PRO A 64 11.90 -7.53 -13.33
C PRO A 64 12.80 -8.04 -12.18
N TYR A 65 12.93 -7.29 -11.08
CA TYR A 65 13.73 -7.69 -9.92
C TYR A 65 13.13 -8.87 -9.12
N CYS A 66 11.83 -9.14 -9.26
CA CYS A 66 11.17 -10.28 -8.61
C CYS A 66 11.18 -11.55 -9.48
N LYS A 67 11.87 -11.54 -10.63
CA LYS A 67 12.11 -12.76 -11.43
C LYS A 67 13.14 -13.64 -10.70
N GLY A 68 12.78 -14.88 -10.39
CA GLY A 68 13.69 -15.87 -9.80
C GLY A 68 13.72 -15.95 -8.27
N LYS A 69 12.90 -15.18 -7.54
CA LYS A 69 12.77 -15.27 -6.07
C LYS A 69 11.39 -15.87 -5.67
N PRO A 70 11.21 -17.20 -5.75
CA PRO A 70 9.91 -17.85 -5.50
C PRO A 70 9.40 -17.73 -4.05
N SER A 71 10.29 -17.44 -3.09
CA SER A 71 9.93 -17.25 -1.68
C SER A 71 9.43 -15.84 -1.34
N MET A 72 9.51 -14.89 -2.27
CA MET A 72 9.04 -13.51 -2.06
C MET A 72 7.68 -13.31 -2.71
N LYS A 73 6.65 -13.07 -1.90
CA LYS A 73 5.38 -12.57 -2.41
C LYS A 73 5.44 -11.04 -2.53
N THR A 74 5.02 -10.53 -3.68
CA THR A 74 4.94 -9.09 -3.93
C THR A 74 3.62 -8.57 -3.40
N ALA A 75 3.68 -7.63 -2.46
CA ALA A 75 2.53 -6.84 -2.06
C ALA A 75 2.54 -5.57 -2.92
N SER A 76 1.50 -5.41 -3.74
CA SER A 76 1.44 -4.31 -4.70
C SER A 76 0.52 -3.24 -4.15
N TYR A 77 1.09 -2.09 -3.81
CA TYR A 77 0.31 -0.89 -3.53
C TYR A 77 0.87 0.28 -4.31
N PHE A 78 -0.04 1.08 -4.84
CA PHE A 78 0.29 2.33 -5.49
C PHE A 78 0.87 3.27 -4.43
N LEU A 79 2.19 3.47 -4.49
CA LEU A 79 2.89 4.53 -3.77
C LEU A 79 2.48 5.88 -4.37
N PHE A 80 1.40 6.44 -3.85
CA PHE A 80 1.24 7.87 -3.70
C PHE A 80 0.85 8.08 -2.25
N PHE A 81 1.85 8.14 -1.38
CA PHE A 81 2.14 9.20 -0.41
C PHE A 81 3.46 8.85 0.28
#